data_AF-A0A7J7KQW0-F1
#
_entry.id   AF-A0A7J7KQW0-F1
#
_cell.length_a   1.000
_cell.length_b   1.000
_cell.length_c   1.000
_cell.angle_alpha   90.00
_cell.angle_beta   90.00
_cell.angle_gamma   90.00
#
_symmetry.space_group_name_H-M   'P 1'
#
loop_
_entity.id
_entity.type
_entity.pdbx_description
1 polymer ?
#
loop_
_entity_poly.entity_id
_entity_poly.type
_entity_poly.pdbx_seq_one_letter_code
_entity_poly.pdbx_strand_id
1 'polypeptide(L)' 'MKLANDITKRIKIFQQSWTSGKISAKAKPNCARLCRALELEEYAAAHDIHLQLMTDHVSEVSQWMVGIKKMIQAGNSS' A
#
# COMPACT_ATOMS: atom_id res chain seq x y z
N MET A 1 -19.13 6.13 -3.91
CA MET A 1 -18.86 5.77 -2.49
C MET A 1 -18.23 4.38 -2.26
N LYS A 2 -18.38 3.37 -3.13
CA LYS A 2 -17.81 2.01 -2.89
C LYS A 2 -16.28 1.96 -2.83
N LEU A 3 -15.58 2.71 -3.70
CA LEU A 3 -14.11 2.70 -3.77
C LEU A 3 -13.46 3.27 -2.51
N ALA A 4 -13.91 4.44 -2.05
CA ALA A 4 -13.42 5.06 -0.82
C ALA A 4 -13.61 4.13 0.40
N ASN A 5 -14.75 3.44 0.50
CA ASN A 5 -15.00 2.50 1.60
C ASN A 5 -14.11 1.24 1.53
N ASP A 6 -13.83 0.71 0.33
CA ASP A 6 -12.88 -0.39 0.14
C ASP A 6 -11.47 0.04 0.55
N ILE A 7 -11.04 1.23 0.13
CA ILE A 7 -9.75 1.82 0.50
C ILE A 7 -9.64 1.97 2.02
N THR A 8 -10.63 2.56 2.69
CA THR A 8 -10.63 2.74 4.15
C THR A 8 -10.51 1.41 4.89
N LYS A 9 -11.19 0.35 4.43
CA LYS A 9 -11.05 -0.99 5.02
C LYS A 9 -9.61 -1.51 4.87
N ARG A 10 -8.97 -1.31 3.73
CA ARG A 10 -7.60 -1.77 3.46
C ARG A 10 -6.57 -0.99 4.27
N ILE A 11 -6.75 0.31 4.47
CA ILE A 11 -5.91 1.13 5.36
C ILE A 11 -5.99 0.61 6.80
N LYS A 12 -7.19 0.25 7.30
CA LYS A 12 -7.33 -0.36 8.63
C LYS A 12 -6.57 -1.68 8.75
N ILE A 13 -6.62 -2.54 7.73
CA ILE A 13 -5.86 -3.80 7.70
C ILE A 13 -4.35 -3.54 7.69
N PHE A 14 -3.89 -2.53 6.94
CA PHE A 14 -2.49 -2.10 6.95
C PHE A 14 -2.05 -1.66 8.36
N GLN A 15 -2.82 -0.77 9.01
CA GLN A 15 -2.53 -0.30 10.37
C GLN A 15 -2.48 -1.45 11.38
N GLN A 16 -3.42 -2.39 11.30
CA GLN A 16 -3.41 -3.60 12.15
C GLN A 16 -2.19 -4.48 11.89
N SER A 17 -1.79 -4.66 10.62
CA SER A 17 -0.60 -5.43 10.26
C SER A 17 0.68 -4.77 10.78
N TRP A 18 0.73 -3.43 10.78
CA TRP A 18 1.82 -2.65 11.32
C TRP A 18 1.95 -2.78 12.84
N THR A 19 0.86 -2.59 13.58
CA THR A 19 0.86 -2.62 15.05
C THR A 19 1.01 -4.03 15.61
N SER A 20 0.52 -5.06 14.92
CA SER A 20 0.69 -6.46 15.31
C SER A 20 2.07 -7.04 14.99
N GLY A 21 2.95 -6.28 14.35
CA GLY A 21 4.30 -6.74 13.99
C GLY A 21 4.34 -7.71 12.80
N LYS A 22 3.24 -7.89 12.07
CA LYS A 22 3.17 -8.73 10.86
C LYS A 22 3.94 -8.15 9.68
N ILE A 23 4.27 -6.86 9.73
CA ILE A 23 5.17 -6.21 8.78
C ILE A 23 6.58 -6.25 9.36
N SER A 24 7.46 -6.98 8.69
CA SER A 24 8.85 -7.16 9.07
C SER A 24 9.63 -5.83 9.02
N ALA A 25 10.72 -5.76 9.79
CA ALA A 25 11.62 -4.59 9.76
C ALA A 25 12.20 -4.31 8.36
N LYS A 26 12.29 -5.34 7.50
CA LYS A 26 12.74 -5.22 6.10
C LYS A 26 11.68 -4.60 5.20
N ALA A 27 10.40 -4.90 5.41
CA ALA A 27 9.30 -4.35 4.64
C ALA A 27 8.90 -2.93 5.07
N LYS A 28 9.05 -2.58 6.36
CA LYS A 28 8.63 -1.28 6.92
C LYS A 28 9.16 -0.05 6.18
N PRO A 29 10.46 0.04 5.79
CA PRO A 29 10.96 1.19 5.04
C PRO A 29 10.26 1.38 3.69
N ASN A 30 10.01 0.29 2.97
CA ASN A 30 9.29 0.35 1.69
C ASN A 30 7.81 0.70 1.89
N CYS A 31 7.16 0.21 2.95
CA CYS A 31 5.81 0.65 3.31
C CYS A 31 5.75 2.16 3.61
N ALA A 32 6.74 2.70 4.34
CA ALA A 32 6.80 4.14 4.62
C ALA A 32 7.02 4.96 3.34
N ARG A 33 7.90 4.51 2.44
CA ARG A 33 8.11 5.13 1.12
C ARG A 33 6.83 5.10 0.27
N LEU A 34 6.09 3.99 0.29
CA LEU A 34 4.81 3.86 -0.41
C LEU A 34 3.79 4.87 0.11
N CYS A 35 3.62 4.99 1.44
CA CYS A 35 2.75 6.00 2.03
C CYS A 35 3.15 7.40 1.61
N ARG A 36 4.45 7.72 1.63
CA ARG A 36 4.95 9.03 1.24
C ARG A 36 4.70 9.35 -0.24
N ALA A 37 4.92 8.40 -1.13
CA ALA A 37 4.65 8.57 -2.56
C ALA A 37 3.14 8.83 -2.82
N LEU A 38 2.26 8.15 -2.07
CA LEU A 38 0.82 8.38 -2.17
C LEU A 38 0.39 9.76 -1.64
N GLU A 39 1.01 10.26 -0.56
CA GLU A 39 0.77 11.62 -0.04
C GLU A 39 1.21 12.71 -1.02
N LEU A 40 2.27 12.46 -1.78
CA LEU A 40 2.80 13.39 -2.78
C LEU A 40 2.15 13.22 -4.16
N GLU A 41 1.16 12.33 -4.29
CA GLU A 41 0.51 11.98 -5.57
C GLU A 41 1.50 11.46 -6.63
N GLU A 42 2.66 10.95 -6.21
CA GLU A 42 3.68 10.34 -7.05
C GLU A 42 3.29 8.89 -7.40
N TYR A 43 2.18 8.73 -8.14
CA TYR A 43 1.57 7.42 -8.39
C TYR A 43 2.46 6.45 -9.18
N ALA A 44 3.35 6.96 -10.04
CA ALA A 44 4.37 6.14 -10.70
C ALA A 44 5.38 5.55 -9.70
N ALA A 45 5.93 6.38 -8.80
CA ALA A 45 6.84 5.92 -7.75
C ALA A 45 6.13 4.95 -6.78
N ALA A 46 4.88 5.24 -6.42
CA ALA A 46 4.06 4.35 -5.61
C ALA A 46 3.85 2.99 -6.29
N HIS A 47 3.69 2.95 -7.62
CA HIS A 47 3.56 1.72 -8.39
C HIS A 47 4.82 0.86 -8.31
N ASP A 48 5.99 1.46 -8.49
CA ASP A 48 7.27 0.75 -8.43
C ASP A 48 7.53 0.16 -7.03
N ILE A 49 7.26 0.92 -5.97
CA ILE A 49 7.39 0.44 -4.59
C ILE A 49 6.37 -0.67 -4.30
N HIS A 50 5.14 -0.55 -4.81
CA HIS A 50 4.14 -1.62 -4.73
C HIS A 50 4.67 -2.91 -5.35
N LEU A 51 5.28 -2.84 -6.55
CA LEU A 51 5.81 -4.02 -7.23
C LEU A 51 6.93 -4.66 -6.41
N GLN A 52 7.86 -3.86 -5.89
CA GLN A 52 8.93 -4.34 -5.02
C GLN A 52 8.38 -5.08 -3.78
N LEU A 53 7.41 -4.49 -3.09
CA LEU A 53 6.77 -5.11 -1.92
C LEU A 53 6.04 -6.42 -2.28
N MET A 54 5.43 -6.49 -3.46
CA MET A 54 4.77 -7.70 -3.94
C MET A 54 5.76 -8.79 -4.39
N THR A 55 6.98 -8.43 -4.76
CA THR A 55 8.03 -9.41 -5.07
C THR A 55 8.68 -9.95 -3.79
N ASP A 56 9.04 -9.06 -2.86
CA ASP A 56 9.87 -9.42 -1.71
C ASP A 56 9.05 -9.85 -0.49
N HIS A 57 7.82 -9.35 -0.36
CA HIS A 57 7.03 -9.41 0.89
C HIS A 57 5.53 -9.71 0.67
N VAL A 58 5.18 -10.43 -0.40
CA VAL A 58 3.77 -10.67 -0.79
C VAL A 58 2.89 -11.21 0.33
N SER A 59 3.41 -12.11 1.16
CA SER A 59 2.67 -12.71 2.28
C SER A 59 2.33 -11.69 3.38
N GLU A 60 3.14 -10.65 3.54
CA GLU A 60 2.97 -9.58 4.54
C GLU A 60 2.03 -8.47 4.06
N VAL A 61 2.01 -8.21 2.74
CA VAL A 61 1.36 -7.01 2.18
C VAL A 61 0.08 -7.27 1.40
N SER A 62 -0.10 -8.47 0.84
CA SER A 62 -1.17 -8.79 -0.12
C SER A 62 -2.59 -8.43 0.34
N GLN A 63 -2.92 -8.62 1.62
CA GLN A 63 -4.28 -8.42 2.14
C GLN A 63 -4.79 -6.96 2.07
N TRP A 64 -3.89 -5.99 2.24
CA TRP A 64 -4.21 -4.55 2.17
C TRP A 64 -3.74 -3.92 0.86
N MET A 65 -2.71 -4.47 0.22
CA MET A 65 -2.10 -3.92 -1.01
C MET A 65 -3.09 -3.84 -2.18
N VAL A 66 -4.10 -4.71 -2.24
CA VAL A 66 -5.16 -4.64 -3.27
C VAL A 66 -5.93 -3.31 -3.27
N GLY A 67 -6.07 -2.66 -2.11
CA GLY A 67 -6.68 -1.33 -2.02
C GLY A 67 -5.76 -0.23 -2.52
N ILE A 68 -4.47 -0.35 -2.19
CA ILE A 68 -3.44 0.59 -2.61
C ILE A 68 -3.24 0.52 -4.12
N LYS A 69 -3.22 -0.67 -4.72
CA LYS A 69 -3.18 -0.85 -6.18
C LYS A 69 -4.30 -0.08 -6.88
N LYS A 70 -5.54 -0.14 -6.37
CA LYS A 70 -6.68 0.59 -6.95
C LYS A 70 -6.51 2.11 -6.81
N MET A 71 -5.97 2.58 -5.68
CA MET A 71 -5.69 4.00 -5.45
C MET A 71 -4.64 4.52 -6.45
N ILE A 72 -3.55 3.78 -6.62
CA ILE A 72 -2.49 4.10 -7.60
C ILE A 72 -3.06 4.13 -9.02
N GLN A 73 -3.89 3.16 -9.39
CA GLN A 73 -4.52 3.11 -10.71
C GLN A 73 -5.48 4.27 -10.94
N ALA A 74 -6.27 4.65 -9.93
CA ALA A 74 -7.16 5.80 -10.02
C ALA A 74 -6.36 7.10 -10.22
N GLY A 75 -5.26 7.27 -9.47
CA GLY A 75 -4.37 8.42 -9.57
C GLY A 75 -3.65 8.53 -10.92
N ASN A 76 -3.12 7.43 -11.45
CA ASN A 76 -2.49 7.39 -12.79
C ASN A 76 -3.49 7.62 -13.95
N SER A 77 -4.80 7.53 -13.69
CA SER A 77 -5.84 7.75 -14.70
C SER A 77 -6.42 9.17 -14.65
N SER A 78 -5.91 10.03 -13.75
CA SER A 78 -6.34 11.40 -13.51
C SER A 78 -5.44 12.38 -14.26
#